data_AF-A0A4D5S463-F1
#
_entry.id   AF-A0A4D5S463-F1
#
_cell.length_a   1.000
_cell.length_b   1.000
_cell.length_c   1.000
_cell.angle_alpha   90.00
_cell.angle_beta   90.00
_cell.angle_gamma   90.00
#
_symmetry.space_group_name_H-M   'P 1'
#
loop_
_entity.id
_entity.type
_entity.pdbx_description
1 polymer ?
#
loop_
_entity_poly.entity_id
_entity_poly.type
_entity_poly.pdbx_seq_one_letter_code
_entity_poly.pdbx_strand_id
1 'polypeptide(L)'
;VVQSEQAKKRGRGGRVYGRSGILVQGRNWSHIGKPGISMELVETRGEVHHFTFEHSKAYQAIQFQFLDAVETFNPDNIVALLNIHPLHVDSLIQFSDVCKMGEDLQMAAELIERALYCLESCFHPLFNVTQGTGRLDYRRPENRSLFLALFKHLHFVGQRGCPRTALEFCKLLLGLDPENDPLCATLMLDYFALRADQYQYLVRLYQEWEPSRNLSQLPNFAFSTFSYFFFNTDAAGFLCWQLQDSLIMFPGVLTPLLDKCGIQPDAEVSKHHFFGLAAQAQQSPALSQLVSLFVGRHFGLWKEPEVLAWLERNVRVVLQRVDRGDPLVADSEAKRKRRYQGATPRNISRHILLSNIKEANLTLPQDLANAPIFGFDPLPPVDNIVSYTRPPRWESGMGQSPYLWGHMVSAFFRSLLPSFNLPREVVGIAVDDRLVPGNDDGDLQHEDIGGAAGIANDGAPHVVDAGDLRRSVTSLLEAMRDLLNNIHLPSDAPNDGDMDSDDEHED
;
A
#
# COMPACT_ATOMS: atom_id res chain seq x y z
N VAL A 1 -34.62 54.48 -36.03
CA VAL A 1 -34.83 53.12 -35.49
C VAL A 1 -33.62 52.27 -35.85
N VAL A 2 -32.69 52.22 -34.88
CA VAL A 2 -31.74 51.15 -34.51
C VAL A 2 -31.03 50.38 -35.64
N GLN A 3 -29.76 50.75 -35.84
CA GLN A 3 -28.67 49.84 -36.21
C GLN A 3 -28.54 48.73 -35.16
N SER A 4 -28.44 47.47 -35.57
CA SER A 4 -27.97 46.39 -34.71
C SER A 4 -26.89 45.58 -35.42
N GLU A 5 -25.72 45.59 -34.80
CA GLU A 5 -24.45 45.02 -35.23
C GLU A 5 -24.53 43.51 -35.44
N GLN A 6 -24.19 43.06 -36.65
CA GLN A 6 -23.69 41.71 -36.88
C GLN A 6 -22.25 41.64 -36.35
N ALA A 7 -22.09 41.38 -35.05
CA ALA A 7 -20.81 41.01 -34.48
C ALA A 7 -20.47 39.56 -34.90
N LYS A 8 -19.70 39.43 -35.99
CA LYS A 8 -18.93 38.23 -36.32
C LYS A 8 -18.04 37.85 -35.13
N LYS A 9 -18.50 36.95 -34.25
CA LYS A 9 -17.60 36.19 -33.38
C LYS A 9 -16.80 35.23 -34.27
N ARG A 10 -15.69 35.73 -34.81
CA ARG A 10 -14.54 34.89 -35.16
C ARG A 10 -14.07 34.23 -33.88
N GLY A 11 -14.62 33.06 -33.56
CA GLY A 11 -14.02 32.15 -32.61
C GLY A 11 -12.67 31.75 -33.17
N ARG A 12 -11.59 32.38 -32.68
CA ARG A 12 -10.26 31.80 -32.79
C ARG A 12 -10.37 30.42 -32.15
N GLY A 13 -10.31 29.38 -32.96
CA GLY A 13 -9.93 28.05 -32.53
C GLY A 13 -8.50 28.12 -32.00
N GLY A 14 -8.34 28.66 -30.79
CA GLY A 14 -7.16 28.40 -30.01
C GLY A 14 -7.27 26.95 -29.60
N ARG A 15 -6.43 26.08 -30.16
CA ARG A 15 -6.06 24.84 -29.46
C ARG A 15 -5.60 25.27 -28.07
N VAL A 16 -6.47 25.13 -27.08
CA VAL A 16 -6.13 25.35 -25.68
C VAL A 16 -5.26 24.16 -25.33
N TYR A 17 -3.94 24.31 -25.44
CA TYR A 17 -3.00 23.35 -24.91
C TYR A 17 -3.31 23.21 -23.41
N GLY A 18 -3.93 22.10 -23.01
CA GLY A 18 -3.92 21.69 -21.61
C GLY A 18 -2.47 21.68 -21.16
N ARG A 19 -2.18 22.23 -19.98
CA ARG A 19 -0.84 22.08 -19.39
C ARG A 19 -0.60 20.57 -19.29
N SER A 20 0.35 20.06 -20.07
CA SER A 20 0.80 18.68 -19.91
C SER A 20 1.30 18.55 -18.47
N GLY A 21 0.65 17.68 -17.69
CA GLY A 21 1.15 17.33 -16.36
C GLY A 21 2.55 16.71 -16.47
N ILE A 22 3.39 17.05 -15.50
CA ILE A 22 4.72 16.49 -15.26
C ILE A 22 4.59 15.10 -14.64
N LEU A 23 3.65 14.90 -13.70
CA LEU A 23 3.48 13.62 -13.02
C LEU A 23 2.67 12.64 -13.87
N VAL A 24 1.57 13.11 -14.44
CA VAL A 24 0.65 12.28 -15.24
C VAL A 24 0.15 13.08 -16.44
N GLN A 25 0.08 12.43 -17.59
CA GLN A 25 -0.55 13.02 -18.77
C GLN A 25 -2.07 12.91 -18.67
N GLY A 26 -2.77 14.05 -18.74
CA GLY A 26 -4.23 14.07 -18.75
C GLY A 26 -4.77 13.46 -20.03
N ARG A 27 -5.38 12.26 -19.94
CA ARG A 27 -5.90 11.49 -21.09
C ARG A 27 -7.30 11.96 -21.53
N ASN A 28 -7.52 13.27 -21.64
CA ASN A 28 -8.81 13.93 -21.92
C ASN A 28 -9.73 14.15 -20.72
N TRP A 29 -9.21 14.11 -19.49
CA TRP A 29 -9.94 14.61 -18.33
C TRP A 29 -10.21 16.11 -18.54
N SER A 30 -11.48 16.44 -18.80
CA SER A 30 -11.95 17.79 -19.10
C SER A 30 -11.44 18.80 -18.08
N HIS A 31 -11.37 20.08 -18.46
CA HIS A 31 -10.85 21.17 -17.64
C HIS A 31 -11.29 20.99 -16.18
N ILE A 32 -10.34 20.65 -15.30
CA ILE A 32 -10.58 20.59 -13.87
C ILE A 32 -11.13 21.97 -13.50
N GLY A 33 -12.42 22.04 -13.15
CA GLY A 33 -12.97 23.20 -12.45
C GLY A 33 -12.18 23.43 -11.17
N LYS A 34 -12.46 24.47 -10.39
CA LYS A 34 -11.74 24.64 -9.12
C LYS A 34 -12.02 23.41 -8.23
N PRO A 35 -11.03 22.52 -7.97
CA PRO A 35 -11.30 21.25 -7.29
C PRO A 35 -11.57 21.46 -5.79
N GLY A 36 -11.43 22.70 -5.30
CA GLY A 36 -11.61 23.03 -3.89
C GLY A 36 -10.39 22.69 -3.04
N ILE A 37 -9.27 22.37 -3.66
CA ILE A 37 -7.95 22.15 -3.07
C ILE A 37 -7.00 23.24 -3.58
N SER A 38 -6.09 23.71 -2.73
CA SER A 38 -5.00 24.61 -3.10
C SER A 38 -3.72 24.25 -2.34
N MET A 39 -2.56 24.60 -2.88
CA MET A 39 -1.28 24.48 -2.18
C MET A 39 -0.76 25.85 -1.76
N GLU A 40 -0.42 26.00 -0.48
CA GLU A 40 0.16 27.21 0.09
C GLU A 40 1.63 27.02 0.46
N LEU A 41 2.43 28.09 0.32
CA LEU A 41 3.79 28.16 0.81
C LEU A 41 3.78 28.55 2.28
N VAL A 42 4.21 27.65 3.16
CA VAL A 42 4.25 27.86 4.62
C VAL A 42 5.50 28.66 5.00
N GLU A 43 6.66 28.21 4.55
CA GLU A 43 7.94 28.85 4.85
C GLU A 43 9.00 28.53 3.80
N THR A 44 10.05 29.35 3.73
CA THR A 44 11.24 29.09 2.93
C THR A 44 12.46 29.13 3.83
N ARG A 45 13.27 28.07 3.80
CA ARG A 45 14.50 27.90 4.58
C ARG A 45 15.66 27.65 3.62
N GLY A 46 16.40 28.72 3.30
CA GLY A 46 17.44 28.65 2.27
C GLY A 46 16.85 28.30 0.91
N GLU A 47 17.34 27.24 0.27
CA GLU A 47 16.84 26.72 -1.01
C GLU A 47 15.64 25.77 -0.85
N VAL A 48 15.21 25.46 0.38
CA VAL A 48 14.13 24.53 0.67
C VAL A 48 12.84 25.29 0.94
N HIS A 49 11.75 24.88 0.29
CA HIS A 49 10.43 25.49 0.40
C HIS A 49 9.45 24.49 1.02
N HIS A 50 8.80 24.87 2.12
CA HIS A 50 7.80 24.04 2.79
C HIS A 50 6.40 24.46 2.38
N PHE A 51 5.59 23.50 1.97
CA PHE A 51 4.23 23.71 1.48
C PHE A 51 3.20 22.96 2.33
N THR A 52 1.93 23.28 2.13
CA THR A 52 0.81 22.50 2.64
C THR A 52 -0.34 22.55 1.66
N PHE A 53 -1.12 21.47 1.57
CA PHE A 53 -2.42 21.51 0.94
C PHE A 53 -3.46 22.10 1.90
N GLU A 54 -4.40 22.84 1.32
CA GLU A 54 -5.56 23.39 2.01
C GLU A 54 -6.83 22.98 1.28
N HIS A 55 -7.84 22.63 2.07
CA HIS A 55 -9.17 22.29 1.57
C HIS A 55 -10.12 23.46 1.81
N SER A 56 -10.78 23.92 0.75
CA SER A 56 -11.88 24.88 0.83
C SER A 56 -13.05 24.33 1.65
N LYS A 57 -13.91 25.20 2.19
CA LYS A 57 -15.10 24.77 2.96
C LYS A 57 -16.04 23.85 2.17
N ALA A 58 -16.16 24.06 0.86
CA ALA A 58 -16.92 23.16 -0.01
C ALA A 58 -16.28 21.77 -0.09
N TYR A 59 -14.95 21.69 -0.25
CA TYR A 59 -14.23 20.41 -0.25
C TYR A 59 -14.29 19.71 1.11
N GLN A 60 -14.20 20.45 2.21
CA GLN A 60 -14.36 19.91 3.58
C GLN A 60 -15.74 19.24 3.75
N ALA A 61 -16.81 19.84 3.23
CA ALA A 61 -18.14 19.24 3.28
C ALA A 61 -18.22 17.90 2.53
N ILE A 62 -17.59 17.83 1.34
CA ILE A 62 -17.49 16.58 0.57
C ILE A 62 -16.62 15.56 1.30
N GLN A 63 -15.52 15.98 1.92
CA GLN A 63 -14.67 15.11 2.74
C GLN A 63 -15.46 14.47 3.88
N PHE A 64 -16.36 15.21 4.54
CA PHE A 64 -17.18 14.63 5.59
C PHE A 64 -18.16 13.58 5.05
N GLN A 65 -18.77 13.82 3.88
CA GLN A 65 -19.60 12.82 3.20
C GLN A 65 -18.81 11.57 2.79
N PHE A 66 -17.55 11.75 2.37
CA PHE A 66 -16.64 10.64 2.08
C PHE A 66 -16.35 9.82 3.34
N LEU A 67 -16.01 10.47 4.46
CA LEU A 67 -15.78 9.78 5.72
C LEU A 67 -17.03 9.03 6.19
N ASP A 68 -18.22 9.63 6.05
CA ASP A 68 -19.51 8.96 6.23
C ASP A 68 -19.63 7.70 5.38
N ALA A 69 -19.35 7.80 4.08
CA ALA A 69 -19.46 6.71 3.13
C ALA A 69 -18.48 5.56 3.46
N VAL A 70 -17.22 5.86 3.76
CA VAL A 70 -16.20 4.84 4.05
C VAL A 70 -16.51 4.08 5.34
N GLU A 71 -17.04 4.75 6.37
CA GLU A 71 -17.47 4.12 7.62
C GLU A 71 -18.61 3.11 7.43
N THR A 72 -19.37 3.18 6.32
CA THR A 72 -20.42 2.19 6.00
C THR A 72 -19.86 0.86 5.50
N PHE A 73 -18.60 0.84 5.02
CA PHE A 73 -17.99 -0.30 4.32
C PHE A 73 -18.80 -0.77 3.09
N ASN A 74 -19.65 0.09 2.52
CA ASN A 74 -20.32 -0.17 1.24
C ASN A 74 -19.63 0.66 0.13
N PRO A 75 -18.99 0.01 -0.87
CA PRO A 75 -18.35 0.72 -1.97
C PRO A 75 -19.34 1.49 -2.86
N ASP A 76 -20.62 1.12 -2.91
CA ASP A 76 -21.65 1.86 -3.67
C ASP A 76 -21.75 3.33 -3.22
N ASN A 77 -21.56 3.59 -1.93
CA ASN A 77 -21.62 4.95 -1.39
C ASN A 77 -20.44 5.79 -1.88
N ILE A 78 -19.28 5.17 -2.09
CA ILE A 78 -18.10 5.84 -2.65
C ILE A 78 -18.30 6.08 -4.15
N VAL A 79 -18.90 5.12 -4.88
CA VAL A 79 -19.28 5.28 -6.29
C VAL A 79 -20.27 6.42 -6.48
N ALA A 80 -21.33 6.47 -5.66
CA ALA A 80 -22.32 7.53 -5.70
C ALA A 80 -21.67 8.90 -5.46
N LEU A 81 -20.73 8.98 -4.51
CA LEU A 81 -19.98 10.22 -4.25
C LEU A 81 -19.09 10.59 -5.43
N LEU A 82 -18.37 9.65 -6.04
CA LEU A 82 -17.51 9.90 -7.21
C LEU A 82 -18.30 10.32 -8.45
N ASN A 83 -19.50 9.78 -8.67
CA ASN A 83 -20.37 10.19 -9.77
C ASN A 83 -20.82 11.66 -9.63
N ILE A 84 -20.93 12.18 -8.41
CA ILE A 84 -21.28 13.59 -8.14
C ILE A 84 -20.01 14.48 -8.07
N HIS A 85 -18.94 13.95 -7.48
CA HIS A 85 -17.69 14.66 -7.19
C HIS A 85 -16.48 13.87 -7.73
N PRO A 86 -16.29 13.81 -9.07
CA PRO A 86 -15.31 12.94 -9.71
C PRO A 86 -13.84 13.30 -9.45
N LEU A 87 -13.58 14.46 -8.81
CA LEU A 87 -12.24 14.95 -8.49
C LEU A 87 -11.91 14.91 -6.99
N HIS A 88 -12.77 14.30 -6.17
CA HIS A 88 -12.48 14.11 -4.75
C HIS A 88 -11.36 13.09 -4.56
N VAL A 89 -10.20 13.56 -4.10
CA VAL A 89 -8.92 12.82 -4.14
C VAL A 89 -8.97 11.56 -3.27
N ASP A 90 -9.47 11.66 -2.04
CA ASP A 90 -9.48 10.51 -1.12
C ASP A 90 -10.48 9.44 -1.55
N SER A 91 -11.60 9.82 -2.17
CA SER A 91 -12.52 8.87 -2.80
C SER A 91 -11.87 8.11 -3.94
N LEU A 92 -11.12 8.80 -4.81
CA LEU A 92 -10.38 8.17 -5.92
C LEU A 92 -9.33 7.18 -5.37
N ILE A 93 -8.59 7.56 -4.32
CA ILE A 93 -7.57 6.71 -3.69
C ILE A 93 -8.21 5.49 -3.04
N GLN A 94 -9.28 5.67 -2.27
CA GLN A 94 -9.97 4.57 -1.59
C GLN A 94 -10.62 3.61 -2.59
N PHE A 95 -11.28 4.16 -3.63
CA PHE A 95 -11.94 3.34 -4.63
C PHE A 95 -10.96 2.61 -5.55
N SER A 96 -9.76 3.16 -5.79
CA SER A 96 -8.68 2.43 -6.47
C SER A 96 -8.36 1.10 -5.79
N ASP A 97 -8.37 1.04 -4.45
CA ASP A 97 -8.14 -0.22 -3.74
C ASP A 97 -9.30 -1.20 -3.92
N VAL A 98 -10.54 -0.71 -4.02
CA VAL A 98 -11.72 -1.55 -4.36
C VAL A 98 -11.57 -2.13 -5.77
N CYS A 99 -11.18 -1.32 -6.76
CA CYS A 99 -10.89 -1.80 -8.12
C CYS A 99 -9.79 -2.87 -8.14
N LYS A 100 -8.71 -2.68 -7.37
CA LYS A 100 -7.64 -3.68 -7.25
C LYS A 100 -8.14 -5.00 -6.67
N MET A 101 -9.03 -4.96 -5.69
CA MET A 101 -9.67 -6.16 -5.14
C MET A 101 -10.56 -6.86 -6.18
N GLY A 102 -11.20 -6.08 -7.05
CA GLY A 102 -12.00 -6.59 -8.17
C GLY A 102 -11.19 -6.99 -9.40
N GLU A 103 -9.86 -7.07 -9.28
CA GLU A 103 -8.90 -7.38 -10.34
C GLU A 103 -8.93 -6.41 -11.55
N ASP A 104 -9.64 -5.28 -11.45
CA ASP A 104 -9.61 -4.21 -12.44
C ASP A 104 -8.44 -3.26 -12.17
N LEU A 105 -7.24 -3.74 -12.50
CA LEU A 105 -5.99 -2.99 -12.33
C LEU A 105 -5.91 -1.76 -13.24
N GLN A 106 -6.60 -1.78 -14.38
CA GLN A 106 -6.60 -0.68 -15.33
C GLN A 106 -7.36 0.52 -14.76
N MET A 107 -8.61 0.31 -14.32
CA MET A 107 -9.39 1.35 -13.66
C MET A 107 -8.71 1.81 -12.38
N ALA A 108 -8.18 0.88 -11.58
CA ALA A 108 -7.46 1.22 -10.35
C ALA A 108 -6.29 2.18 -10.59
N ALA A 109 -5.48 1.93 -11.63
CA ALA A 109 -4.37 2.80 -12.01
C ALA A 109 -4.88 4.16 -12.50
N GLU A 110 -5.94 4.18 -13.29
CA GLU A 110 -6.53 5.41 -13.84
C GLU A 110 -7.10 6.32 -12.75
N LEU A 111 -7.71 5.77 -11.70
CA LEU A 111 -8.20 6.54 -10.55
C LEU A 111 -7.06 7.23 -9.78
N ILE A 112 -5.91 6.54 -9.62
CA ILE A 112 -4.72 7.14 -9.00
C ILE A 112 -4.09 8.19 -9.93
N GLU A 113 -4.05 7.92 -11.22
CA GLU A 113 -3.60 8.88 -12.23
C GLU A 113 -4.46 10.16 -12.20
N ARG A 114 -5.79 10.03 -12.06
CA ARG A 114 -6.72 11.16 -11.85
C ARG A 114 -6.47 11.90 -10.54
N ALA A 115 -6.23 11.19 -9.44
CA ALA A 115 -5.94 11.78 -8.14
C ALA A 115 -4.65 12.63 -8.20
N LEU A 116 -3.60 12.11 -8.83
CA LEU A 116 -2.35 12.86 -9.06
C LEU A 116 -2.56 14.07 -9.96
N TYR A 117 -3.32 13.93 -11.05
CA TYR A 117 -3.62 15.04 -11.94
C TYR A 117 -4.39 16.17 -11.24
N CYS A 118 -5.35 15.83 -10.37
CA CYS A 118 -6.06 16.79 -9.54
C CYS A 118 -5.09 17.55 -8.61
N LEU A 119 -4.26 16.81 -7.86
CA LEU A 119 -3.28 17.41 -6.94
C LEU A 119 -2.24 18.27 -7.67
N GLU A 120 -1.73 17.80 -8.81
CA GLU A 120 -0.75 18.51 -9.62
C GLU A 120 -1.30 19.83 -10.16
N SER A 121 -2.57 19.86 -10.57
CA SER A 121 -3.23 21.08 -11.03
C SER A 121 -3.31 22.18 -9.94
N CYS A 122 -3.16 21.79 -8.67
CA CYS A 122 -3.24 22.66 -7.50
C CYS A 122 -1.86 23.09 -6.96
N PHE A 123 -0.75 22.65 -7.58
CA PHE A 123 0.58 22.97 -7.08
C PHE A 123 0.85 24.48 -7.08
N HIS A 124 1.49 24.94 -6.01
CA HIS A 124 1.98 26.30 -5.91
C HIS A 124 3.03 26.53 -7.02
N PRO A 125 3.11 27.70 -7.68
CA PRO A 125 4.07 27.94 -8.76
C PRO A 125 5.55 27.71 -8.40
N LEU A 126 5.90 27.83 -7.11
CA LEU A 126 7.24 27.55 -6.57
C LEU A 126 7.48 26.07 -6.23
N PHE A 127 6.43 25.25 -6.20
CA PHE A 127 6.56 23.83 -5.94
C PHE A 127 6.97 23.10 -7.22
N ASN A 128 8.27 22.86 -7.37
CA ASN A 128 8.81 22.13 -8.50
C ASN A 128 9.23 20.70 -8.09
N VAL A 129 8.49 19.71 -8.59
CA VAL A 129 8.73 18.29 -8.33
C VAL A 129 10.08 17.79 -8.87
N THR A 130 10.68 18.46 -9.87
CA THR A 130 11.95 18.03 -10.47
C THR A 130 13.18 18.55 -9.74
N GLN A 131 13.03 19.52 -8.84
CA GLN A 131 14.16 20.17 -8.16
C GLN A 131 14.47 19.55 -6.79
N GLY A 132 13.54 18.81 -6.19
CA GLY A 132 13.74 18.21 -4.87
C GLY A 132 13.89 19.24 -3.74
N THR A 133 13.40 20.47 -3.93
CA THR A 133 13.45 21.57 -2.95
C THR A 133 12.13 21.75 -2.18
N GLY A 134 11.03 21.17 -2.68
CA GLY A 134 9.73 21.19 -2.02
C GLY A 134 9.63 20.18 -0.87
N ARG A 135 9.07 20.60 0.27
CA ARG A 135 8.80 19.75 1.43
C ARG A 135 7.32 19.78 1.81
N LEU A 136 6.81 18.63 2.25
CA LEU A 136 5.45 18.48 2.76
C LEU A 136 5.47 17.70 4.06
N ASP A 137 4.73 18.17 5.06
CA ASP A 137 4.63 17.49 6.35
C ASP A 137 3.56 16.39 6.30
N TYR A 138 3.96 15.13 6.44
CA TYR A 138 3.07 13.97 6.41
C TYR A 138 2.11 13.91 7.62
N ARG A 139 2.39 14.68 8.69
CA ARG A 139 1.51 14.75 9.85
C ARG A 139 0.19 15.43 9.52
N ARG A 140 0.11 16.24 8.46
CA ARG A 140 -1.13 16.88 8.00
C ARG A 140 -1.92 15.94 7.08
N PRO A 141 -3.19 15.61 7.38
CA PRO A 141 -4.00 14.72 6.54
C PRO A 141 -4.09 15.17 5.08
N GLU A 142 -4.20 16.48 4.84
CA GLU A 142 -4.32 17.08 3.51
C GLU A 142 -3.10 16.80 2.63
N ASN A 143 -1.92 16.69 3.24
CA ASN A 143 -0.69 16.36 2.51
C ASN A 143 -0.59 14.88 2.18
N ARG A 144 -1.16 13.99 3.00
CA ARG A 144 -1.00 12.53 2.88
C ARG A 144 -1.51 12.02 1.55
N SER A 145 -2.58 12.59 1.02
CA SER A 145 -3.17 12.19 -0.26
C SER A 145 -2.13 12.22 -1.39
N LEU A 146 -1.22 13.21 -1.42
CA LEU A 146 -0.15 13.23 -2.42
C LEU A 146 0.88 12.10 -2.20
N PHE A 147 1.32 11.86 -0.96
CA PHE A 147 2.26 10.77 -0.66
C PHE A 147 1.68 9.41 -1.06
N LEU A 148 0.41 9.18 -0.73
CA LEU A 148 -0.29 7.92 -1.02
C LEU A 148 -0.55 7.74 -2.52
N ALA A 149 -0.98 8.81 -3.22
CA ALA A 149 -1.16 8.78 -4.66
C ALA A 149 0.16 8.52 -5.39
N LEU A 150 1.26 9.17 -4.98
CA LEU A 150 2.60 8.92 -5.53
C LEU A 150 3.05 7.49 -5.28
N PHE A 151 2.89 6.97 -4.05
CA PHE A 151 3.27 5.59 -3.71
C PHE A 151 2.50 4.56 -4.54
N LYS A 152 1.17 4.72 -4.67
CA LYS A 152 0.33 3.81 -5.44
C LYS A 152 0.65 3.90 -6.93
N HIS A 153 0.84 5.11 -7.47
CA HIS A 153 1.19 5.30 -8.88
C HIS A 153 2.54 4.68 -9.22
N LEU A 154 3.55 4.91 -8.37
CA LEU A 154 4.84 4.24 -8.43
C LEU A 154 4.70 2.72 -8.55
N HIS A 155 3.84 2.10 -7.75
CA HIS A 155 3.62 0.67 -7.78
C HIS A 155 3.02 0.20 -9.12
N PHE A 156 1.99 0.90 -9.63
CA PHE A 156 1.40 0.60 -10.94
C PHE A 156 2.41 0.74 -12.08
N VAL A 157 3.19 1.82 -12.09
CA VAL A 157 4.24 2.06 -13.09
C VAL A 157 5.32 0.98 -13.02
N GLY A 158 5.71 0.57 -11.82
CA GLY A 158 6.65 -0.52 -11.59
C GLY A 158 6.15 -1.87 -12.13
N GLN A 159 4.87 -2.19 -11.92
CA GLN A 159 4.24 -3.41 -12.43
C GLN A 159 4.11 -3.42 -13.96
N ARG A 160 3.96 -2.26 -14.59
CA ARG A 160 3.93 -2.10 -16.05
C ARG A 160 5.30 -2.22 -16.73
N GLY A 161 6.35 -2.54 -15.97
CA GLY A 161 7.70 -2.72 -16.52
C GLY A 161 8.44 -1.41 -16.81
N CYS A 162 8.08 -0.32 -16.14
CA CYS A 162 8.75 0.98 -16.25
C CYS A 162 9.60 1.31 -15.00
N PRO A 163 10.66 0.53 -14.69
CA PRO A 163 11.41 0.65 -13.43
C PRO A 163 12.17 1.97 -13.32
N ARG A 164 12.60 2.57 -14.44
CA ARG A 164 13.25 3.88 -14.45
C ARG A 164 12.30 4.98 -13.98
N THR A 165 11.09 5.01 -14.53
CA THR A 165 10.05 5.98 -14.11
C THR A 165 9.66 5.75 -12.66
N ALA A 166 9.49 4.50 -12.25
CA ALA A 166 9.25 4.13 -10.86
C ALA A 166 10.38 4.65 -9.93
N LEU A 167 11.65 4.49 -10.31
CA LEU A 167 12.76 5.03 -9.53
C LEU A 167 12.67 6.55 -9.33
N GLU A 168 12.28 7.31 -10.36
CA GLU A 168 12.12 8.77 -10.23
C GLU A 168 10.96 9.14 -9.29
N PHE A 169 9.85 8.38 -9.31
CA PHE A 169 8.77 8.56 -8.33
C PHE A 169 9.20 8.19 -6.90
N CYS A 170 10.04 7.16 -6.70
CA CYS A 170 10.64 6.87 -5.40
C CYS A 170 11.46 8.05 -4.87
N LYS A 171 12.28 8.66 -5.73
CA LYS A 171 13.10 9.83 -5.37
C LYS A 171 12.23 11.04 -5.05
N LEU A 172 11.19 11.28 -5.84
CA LEU A 172 10.23 12.36 -5.58
C LEU A 172 9.54 12.17 -4.23
N LEU A 173 9.01 10.97 -3.96
CA LEU A 173 8.34 10.65 -2.71
C LEU A 173 9.26 10.86 -1.50
N LEU A 174 10.50 10.39 -1.59
CA LEU A 174 11.53 10.61 -0.57
C LEU A 174 11.92 12.08 -0.44
N GLY A 175 11.91 12.84 -1.53
CA GLY A 175 12.22 14.27 -1.54
C GLY A 175 11.18 15.15 -0.83
N LEU A 176 9.93 14.69 -0.68
CA LEU A 176 8.88 15.43 0.03
C LEU A 176 9.16 15.52 1.54
N ASP A 177 9.67 14.44 2.13
CA ASP A 177 10.07 14.36 3.54
C ASP A 177 11.27 13.42 3.69
N PRO A 178 12.48 13.90 3.37
CA PRO A 178 13.67 13.06 3.34
C PRO A 178 14.09 12.59 4.73
N GLU A 179 13.80 13.38 5.77
CA GLU A 179 14.24 13.09 7.14
C GLU A 179 13.40 11.98 7.78
N ASN A 180 12.07 12.07 7.70
CA ASN A 180 11.20 11.10 8.36
C ASN A 180 10.88 9.88 7.49
N ASP A 181 10.97 10.01 6.16
CA ASP A 181 10.60 8.99 5.18
C ASP A 181 9.31 8.25 5.58
N PRO A 182 8.15 8.95 5.61
CA PRO A 182 6.94 8.47 6.24
C PRO A 182 6.35 7.21 5.58
N LEU A 183 6.65 6.99 4.29
CA LEU A 183 6.24 5.80 3.54
C LEU A 183 7.38 4.80 3.33
N CYS A 184 8.52 5.01 3.98
CA CYS A 184 9.72 4.18 3.86
C CYS A 184 10.13 3.92 2.39
N ALA A 185 10.15 4.95 1.55
CA ALA A 185 10.59 4.87 0.16
C ALA A 185 12.01 4.29 0.05
N THR A 186 12.84 4.50 1.07
CA THR A 186 14.16 3.88 1.24
C THR A 186 14.13 2.35 1.09
N LEU A 187 13.06 1.66 1.51
CA LEU A 187 12.96 0.19 1.45
C LEU A 187 12.69 -0.39 0.05
N MET A 188 12.43 0.46 -0.95
CA MET A 188 12.17 0.05 -2.33
C MET A 188 13.06 0.75 -3.36
N LEU A 189 13.87 1.71 -2.92
CA LEU A 189 14.69 2.54 -3.78
C LEU A 189 15.82 1.72 -4.45
N ASP A 190 16.42 0.80 -3.71
CA ASP A 190 17.42 -0.14 -4.23
C ASP A 190 16.84 -1.04 -5.32
N TYR A 191 15.65 -1.60 -5.11
CA TYR A 191 14.99 -2.47 -6.09
C TYR A 191 14.82 -1.80 -7.45
N PHE A 192 14.25 -0.58 -7.45
CA PHE A 192 14.02 0.15 -8.69
C PHE A 192 15.33 0.67 -9.30
N ALA A 193 16.34 0.98 -8.48
CA ALA A 193 17.66 1.34 -8.98
C ALA A 193 18.31 0.17 -9.73
N LEU A 194 18.25 -1.04 -9.18
CA LEU A 194 18.74 -2.26 -9.83
C LEU A 194 17.98 -2.55 -11.12
N ARG A 195 16.64 -2.56 -11.07
CA ARG A 195 15.78 -2.84 -12.23
C ARG A 195 15.92 -1.81 -13.36
N ALA A 196 16.41 -0.61 -13.06
CA ALA A 196 16.63 0.46 -14.02
C ALA A 196 18.11 0.60 -14.46
N ASP A 197 18.97 -0.35 -14.08
CA ASP A 197 20.42 -0.34 -14.32
C ASP A 197 21.12 0.92 -13.78
N GLN A 198 20.61 1.50 -12.71
CA GLN A 198 21.12 2.73 -12.09
C GLN A 198 22.08 2.42 -10.94
N TYR A 199 23.03 1.55 -11.24
CA TYR A 199 23.96 1.04 -10.25
C TYR A 199 24.86 2.13 -9.66
N GLN A 200 25.34 3.07 -10.49
CA GLN A 200 26.17 4.20 -10.04
C GLN A 200 25.43 5.09 -9.04
N TYR A 201 24.14 5.31 -9.28
CA TYR A 201 23.29 6.06 -8.36
C TYR A 201 23.14 5.33 -7.02
N LEU A 202 22.91 4.02 -7.05
CA LEU A 202 22.78 3.20 -5.84
C LEU A 202 24.06 3.20 -5.01
N VAL A 203 25.24 3.05 -5.64
CA VAL A 203 26.54 3.10 -4.95
C VAL A 203 26.77 4.47 -4.32
N ARG A 204 26.52 5.55 -5.06
CA ARG A 204 26.66 6.92 -4.54
C ARG A 204 25.74 7.14 -3.34
N LEU A 205 24.47 6.75 -3.46
CA LEU A 205 23.51 6.85 -2.36
C LEU A 205 24.00 6.08 -1.13
N TYR A 206 24.46 4.85 -1.32
CA TYR A 206 24.98 4.04 -0.22
C TYR A 206 26.15 4.72 0.49
N GLN A 207 27.14 5.21 -0.26
CA GLN A 207 28.31 5.88 0.30
C GLN A 207 27.95 7.17 1.06
N GLU A 208 27.03 7.98 0.52
CA GLU A 208 26.61 9.24 1.15
C GLU A 208 25.73 9.01 2.40
N TRP A 209 24.89 7.97 2.40
CA TRP A 209 23.86 7.77 3.43
C TRP A 209 24.24 6.74 4.49
N GLU A 210 25.18 5.85 4.23
CA GLU A 210 25.62 4.84 5.21
C GLU A 210 26.00 5.44 6.57
N PRO A 211 26.81 6.52 6.66
CA PRO A 211 27.26 7.06 7.94
C PRO A 211 26.11 7.60 8.82
N SER A 212 25.05 8.13 8.20
CA SER A 212 23.93 8.76 8.92
C SER A 212 22.74 7.82 9.10
N ARG A 213 22.48 6.92 8.13
CA ARG A 213 21.29 6.08 8.09
C ARG A 213 21.54 4.60 8.34
N ASN A 214 22.81 4.15 8.34
CA ASN A 214 23.19 2.73 8.52
C ASN A 214 22.45 1.81 7.54
N LEU A 215 22.55 2.09 6.24
CA LEU A 215 21.90 1.32 5.17
C LEU A 215 22.38 -0.14 5.14
N SER A 216 23.63 -0.42 5.52
CA SER A 216 24.17 -1.78 5.70
C SER A 216 23.38 -2.63 6.69
N GLN A 217 22.65 -1.98 7.61
CA GLN A 217 21.75 -2.61 8.56
C GLN A 217 20.30 -2.62 8.06
N LEU A 218 20.09 -2.62 6.74
CA LEU A 218 18.80 -2.90 6.12
C LEU A 218 19.01 -4.06 5.13
N PRO A 219 18.18 -5.13 5.18
CA PRO A 219 18.36 -6.29 4.29
C PRO A 219 18.39 -5.89 2.82
N ASN A 220 17.52 -4.98 2.39
CA ASN A 220 17.45 -4.56 0.99
C ASN A 220 18.78 -3.96 0.51
N PHE A 221 19.34 -2.97 1.20
CA PHE A 221 20.63 -2.38 0.81
C PHE A 221 21.81 -3.35 0.97
N ALA A 222 21.83 -4.17 2.02
CA ALA A 222 22.89 -5.15 2.21
C ALA A 222 22.98 -6.15 1.06
N PHE A 223 21.85 -6.53 0.46
CA PHE A 223 21.79 -7.46 -0.67
C PHE A 223 21.74 -6.79 -2.05
N SER A 224 21.60 -5.47 -2.13
CA SER A 224 21.51 -4.74 -3.41
C SER A 224 22.76 -3.93 -3.76
N THR A 225 23.56 -3.52 -2.78
CA THR A 225 24.67 -2.56 -3.00
C THR A 225 25.81 -3.13 -3.85
N PHE A 226 26.02 -4.45 -3.85
CA PHE A 226 27.10 -5.09 -4.61
C PHE A 226 26.76 -5.32 -6.09
N SER A 227 25.50 -5.17 -6.51
CA SER A 227 25.10 -5.43 -7.90
C SER A 227 25.81 -4.55 -8.93
N TYR A 228 26.26 -3.33 -8.55
CA TYR A 228 27.10 -2.48 -9.42
C TYR A 228 28.36 -3.18 -9.91
N PHE A 229 29.00 -3.97 -9.04
CA PHE A 229 30.25 -4.64 -9.35
C PHE A 229 30.01 -5.99 -10.03
N PHE A 230 28.85 -6.64 -9.86
CA PHE A 230 28.52 -7.89 -10.56
C PHE A 230 28.54 -7.70 -12.08
N PHE A 231 28.10 -6.53 -12.56
CA PHE A 231 28.10 -6.19 -13.99
C PHE A 231 29.40 -5.50 -14.49
N ASN A 232 30.32 -5.14 -13.60
CA ASN A 232 31.61 -4.49 -13.94
C ASN A 232 32.78 -5.38 -13.47
N THR A 233 33.36 -6.10 -14.41
CA THR A 233 34.06 -7.40 -14.23
C THR A 233 35.46 -7.41 -13.59
N ASP A 234 35.93 -6.34 -12.94
CA ASP A 234 37.29 -6.32 -12.34
C ASP A 234 37.33 -6.57 -10.81
N ALA A 235 36.18 -6.70 -10.13
CA ALA A 235 36.10 -6.75 -8.67
C ALA A 235 35.45 -8.04 -8.09
N ALA A 236 35.56 -9.17 -8.79
CA ALA A 236 34.89 -10.42 -8.41
C ALA A 236 35.18 -10.92 -6.98
N GLY A 237 36.42 -10.70 -6.48
CA GLY A 237 36.79 -11.09 -5.10
C GLY A 237 36.10 -10.22 -4.03
N PHE A 238 36.03 -8.90 -4.26
CA PHE A 238 35.39 -7.96 -3.35
C PHE A 238 33.88 -8.21 -3.24
N LEU A 239 33.23 -8.52 -4.37
CA LEU A 239 31.83 -8.93 -4.45
C LEU A 239 31.48 -10.11 -3.54
N CYS A 240 32.28 -11.18 -3.64
CA CYS A 240 32.07 -12.38 -2.85
C CYS A 240 32.16 -12.06 -1.35
N TRP A 241 33.15 -11.27 -0.94
CA TRP A 241 33.28 -10.86 0.47
C TRP A 241 32.06 -10.07 0.96
N GLN A 242 31.57 -9.12 0.16
CA GLN A 242 30.41 -8.31 0.53
C GLN A 242 29.12 -9.14 0.64
N LEU A 243 28.87 -10.08 -0.29
CA LEU A 243 27.74 -10.99 -0.17
C LEU A 243 27.86 -11.90 1.07
N GLN A 244 29.06 -12.42 1.34
CA GLN A 244 29.30 -13.25 2.52
C GLN A 244 29.00 -12.49 3.82
N ASP A 245 29.46 -11.24 3.90
CA ASP A 245 29.21 -10.38 5.06
C ASP A 245 27.71 -10.05 5.20
N SER A 246 26.99 -9.82 4.09
CA SER A 246 25.53 -9.64 4.10
C SER A 246 24.79 -10.91 4.56
N LEU A 247 25.22 -12.09 4.13
CA LEU A 247 24.68 -13.38 4.60
C LEU A 247 24.95 -13.62 6.09
N ILE A 248 26.09 -13.18 6.61
CA ILE A 248 26.41 -13.22 8.05
C ILE A 248 25.57 -12.20 8.83
N MET A 249 25.37 -11.00 8.27
CA MET A 249 24.54 -9.95 8.84
C MET A 249 23.06 -10.30 8.85
N PHE A 250 22.58 -11.07 7.87
CA PHE A 250 21.17 -11.41 7.70
C PHE A 250 20.95 -12.88 7.32
N PRO A 251 21.25 -13.83 8.22
CA PRO A 251 21.09 -15.26 7.94
C PRO A 251 19.64 -15.65 7.61
N GLY A 252 18.65 -14.89 8.12
CA GLY A 252 17.23 -15.11 7.87
C GLY A 252 16.75 -14.89 6.44
N VAL A 253 17.58 -14.32 5.57
CA VAL A 253 17.18 -14.05 4.18
C VAL A 253 17.25 -15.31 3.32
N LEU A 254 18.20 -16.21 3.57
CA LEU A 254 18.54 -17.29 2.65
C LEU A 254 17.37 -18.25 2.40
N THR A 255 16.80 -18.85 3.45
CA THR A 255 15.74 -19.84 3.28
C THR A 255 14.46 -19.25 2.67
N PRO A 256 13.91 -18.12 3.16
CA PRO A 256 12.73 -17.53 2.52
C PRO A 256 12.98 -17.13 1.06
N LEU A 257 14.21 -16.70 0.72
CA LEU A 257 14.59 -16.39 -0.66
C LEU A 257 14.59 -17.63 -1.55
N LEU A 258 15.20 -18.74 -1.10
CA LEU A 258 15.24 -20.00 -1.84
C LEU A 258 13.84 -20.59 -2.02
N ASP A 259 13.02 -20.58 -0.96
CA ASP A 259 11.63 -21.04 -1.00
C ASP A 259 10.84 -20.24 -2.03
N LYS A 260 10.99 -18.91 -2.05
CA LYS A 260 10.31 -18.04 -3.02
C LYS A 260 10.83 -18.23 -4.45
N CYS A 261 12.09 -18.62 -4.61
CA CYS A 261 12.66 -18.99 -5.90
C CYS A 261 12.23 -20.40 -6.37
N GLY A 262 11.67 -21.22 -5.49
CA GLY A 262 11.30 -22.61 -5.78
C GLY A 262 12.50 -23.56 -5.77
N ILE A 263 13.53 -23.26 -4.98
CA ILE A 263 14.80 -23.98 -4.94
C ILE A 263 14.95 -24.65 -3.59
N GLN A 264 15.32 -25.93 -3.58
CA GLN A 264 15.60 -26.64 -2.33
C GLN A 264 17.06 -26.45 -1.91
N PRO A 265 17.33 -26.00 -0.67
CA PRO A 265 18.68 -25.90 -0.15
C PRO A 265 19.33 -27.28 0.03
N ASP A 266 20.65 -27.35 -0.14
CA ASP A 266 21.45 -28.54 0.16
C ASP A 266 21.21 -29.01 1.62
N ALA A 267 21.35 -30.31 1.85
CA ALA A 267 21.15 -30.90 3.18
C ALA A 267 22.12 -30.35 4.22
N GLU A 268 23.33 -29.96 3.81
CA GLU A 268 24.32 -29.31 4.69
C GLU A 268 23.84 -27.94 5.15
N VAL A 269 23.33 -27.11 4.24
CA VAL A 269 22.81 -25.76 4.53
C VAL A 269 21.57 -25.85 5.43
N SER A 270 20.65 -26.75 5.10
CA SER A 270 19.39 -26.92 5.82
C SER A 270 19.57 -27.38 7.27
N LYS A 271 20.58 -28.23 7.52
CA LYS A 271 20.89 -28.76 8.85
C LYS A 271 21.80 -27.84 9.66
N HIS A 272 22.48 -26.90 9.00
CA HIS A 272 23.42 -26.01 9.67
C HIS A 272 22.70 -25.04 10.61
N HIS A 273 23.19 -24.93 11.85
CA HIS A 273 22.56 -24.10 12.90
C HIS A 273 22.42 -22.62 12.52
N PHE A 274 23.28 -22.10 11.63
CA PHE A 274 23.32 -20.69 11.23
C PHE A 274 22.21 -20.26 10.24
N PHE A 275 21.82 -21.14 9.31
CA PHE A 275 20.77 -20.85 8.32
C PHE A 275 19.47 -21.63 8.57
N GLY A 276 19.52 -22.64 9.44
CA GLY A 276 18.37 -23.48 9.79
C GLY A 276 17.27 -22.74 10.56
N LEU A 277 16.17 -23.46 10.79
CA LEU A 277 14.95 -22.94 11.43
C LEU A 277 15.19 -22.30 12.81
N ALA A 278 16.15 -22.81 13.58
CA ALA A 278 16.48 -22.27 14.89
C ALA A 278 17.02 -20.82 14.82
N ALA A 279 17.83 -20.50 13.81
CA ALA A 279 18.34 -19.15 13.59
C ALA A 279 17.26 -18.19 13.10
N GLN A 280 16.24 -18.70 12.40
CA GLN A 280 15.08 -17.90 11.99
C GLN A 280 14.17 -17.58 13.17
N ALA A 281 13.94 -18.55 14.06
CA ALA A 281 13.11 -18.37 15.25
C ALA A 281 13.68 -17.33 16.24
N GLN A 282 15.00 -17.11 16.23
CA GLN A 282 15.66 -16.13 17.09
C GLN A 282 15.59 -14.68 16.56
N GLN A 283 15.00 -14.46 15.38
CA GLN A 283 14.92 -13.13 14.77
C GLN A 283 13.81 -12.30 15.38
N SER A 284 14.10 -11.01 15.57
CA SER A 284 13.09 -10.04 15.98
C SER A 284 11.98 -9.94 14.93
N PRO A 285 10.71 -9.78 15.32
CA PRO A 285 9.60 -9.62 14.38
C PRO A 285 9.80 -8.48 13.35
N ALA A 286 10.39 -7.36 13.79
CA ALA A 286 10.68 -6.22 12.91
C ALA A 286 11.67 -6.58 11.79
N LEU A 287 12.71 -7.37 12.10
CA LEU A 287 13.65 -7.87 11.09
C LEU A 287 12.96 -8.85 10.14
N SER A 288 12.16 -9.79 10.66
CA SER A 288 11.42 -10.75 9.83
C SER A 288 10.51 -10.06 8.81
N GLN A 289 9.86 -8.96 9.21
CA GLN A 289 9.06 -8.12 8.30
C GLN A 289 9.91 -7.47 7.19
N LEU A 290 11.07 -6.92 7.52
CA LEU A 290 11.99 -6.34 6.53
C LEU A 290 12.57 -7.40 5.58
N VAL A 291 12.87 -8.60 6.09
CA VAL A 291 13.28 -9.75 5.28
C VAL A 291 12.17 -10.16 4.32
N SER A 292 10.93 -10.29 4.79
CA SER A 292 9.77 -10.61 3.94
C SER A 292 9.53 -9.56 2.86
N LEU A 293 9.67 -8.27 3.18
CA LEU A 293 9.60 -7.18 2.20
C LEU A 293 10.70 -7.29 1.14
N PHE A 294 11.94 -7.49 1.57
CA PHE A 294 13.08 -7.64 0.67
C PHE A 294 12.86 -8.83 -0.27
N VAL A 295 12.62 -10.03 0.28
CA VAL A 295 12.45 -11.27 -0.46
C VAL A 295 11.27 -11.17 -1.43
N GLY A 296 10.10 -10.75 -0.96
CA GLY A 296 8.90 -10.63 -1.79
C GLY A 296 9.07 -9.68 -2.98
N ARG A 297 9.95 -8.68 -2.86
CA ARG A 297 10.25 -7.71 -3.92
C ARG A 297 11.39 -8.16 -4.83
N HIS A 298 12.48 -8.68 -4.26
CA HIS A 298 13.74 -8.92 -4.97
C HIS A 298 13.92 -10.33 -5.52
N PHE A 299 13.13 -11.32 -5.09
CA PHE A 299 13.37 -12.73 -5.47
C PHE A 299 13.52 -12.95 -6.98
N GLY A 300 12.80 -12.19 -7.82
CA GLY A 300 12.90 -12.28 -9.27
C GLY A 300 14.32 -12.02 -9.80
N LEU A 301 15.09 -11.13 -9.18
CA LEU A 301 16.49 -10.84 -9.53
C LEU A 301 17.44 -11.98 -9.16
N TRP A 302 17.06 -12.80 -8.19
CA TRP A 302 17.86 -13.91 -7.68
C TRP A 302 17.55 -15.24 -8.38
N LYS A 303 16.55 -15.29 -9.27
CA LYS A 303 16.19 -16.51 -10.01
C LYS A 303 17.15 -16.84 -11.14
N GLU A 304 17.99 -15.90 -11.56
CA GLU A 304 18.94 -16.11 -12.65
C GLU A 304 19.96 -17.22 -12.28
N PRO A 305 20.18 -18.23 -13.14
CA PRO A 305 21.04 -19.37 -12.82
C PRO A 305 22.47 -18.98 -12.42
N GLU A 306 23.02 -17.94 -13.05
CA GLU A 306 24.36 -17.42 -12.73
C GLU A 306 24.41 -16.81 -11.33
N VAL A 307 23.36 -16.09 -10.94
CA VAL A 307 23.24 -15.47 -9.61
C VAL A 307 23.05 -16.54 -8.53
N LEU A 308 22.28 -17.59 -8.83
CA LEU A 308 22.10 -18.73 -7.93
C LEU A 308 23.39 -19.52 -7.72
N ALA A 309 24.12 -19.83 -8.79
CA ALA A 309 25.41 -20.51 -8.69
C ALA A 309 26.43 -19.65 -7.91
N TRP A 310 26.37 -18.32 -8.07
CA TRP A 310 27.18 -17.39 -7.30
C TRP A 310 26.78 -17.38 -5.81
N LEU A 311 25.48 -17.37 -5.50
CA LEU A 311 24.96 -17.45 -4.14
C LEU A 311 25.39 -18.76 -3.46
N GLU A 312 25.24 -19.90 -4.13
CA GLU A 312 25.60 -21.23 -3.63
C GLU A 312 27.08 -21.30 -3.21
N ARG A 313 27.98 -20.79 -4.06
CA ARG A 313 29.42 -20.72 -3.75
C ARG A 313 29.69 -19.91 -2.49
N ASN A 314 29.03 -18.75 -2.34
CA ASN A 314 29.24 -17.87 -1.19
C ASN A 314 28.62 -18.44 0.09
N VAL A 315 27.47 -19.11 0.02
CA VAL A 315 26.85 -19.80 1.17
C VAL A 315 27.81 -20.83 1.75
N ARG A 316 28.45 -21.66 0.90
CA ARG A 316 29.46 -22.64 1.37
C ARG A 316 30.65 -21.98 2.09
N VAL A 317 31.12 -20.84 1.59
CA VAL A 317 32.20 -20.07 2.24
C VAL A 317 31.73 -19.49 3.57
N VAL A 318 30.51 -18.96 3.65
CA VAL A 318 29.93 -18.45 4.91
C VAL A 318 29.85 -19.54 5.96
N LEU A 319 29.38 -20.74 5.61
CA LEU A 319 29.36 -21.87 6.53
C LEU A 319 30.75 -22.15 7.12
N GLN A 320 31.78 -22.23 6.27
CA GLN A 320 33.16 -22.41 6.73
C GLN A 320 33.66 -21.27 7.61
N ARG A 321 33.28 -20.01 7.35
CA ARG A 321 33.63 -18.86 8.19
C ARG A 321 32.98 -18.95 9.56
N VAL A 322 31.70 -19.34 9.61
CA VAL A 322 30.95 -19.53 10.85
C VAL A 322 31.56 -20.65 11.69
N ASP A 323 31.85 -21.81 11.09
CA ASP A 323 32.48 -22.96 11.76
C ASP A 323 33.87 -22.63 12.33
N ARG A 324 34.60 -21.72 11.67
CA ARG A 324 35.90 -21.22 12.13
C ARG A 324 35.79 -20.16 13.24
N GLY A 325 34.58 -19.76 13.63
CA GLY A 325 34.36 -18.76 14.67
C GLY A 325 34.69 -17.33 14.23
N ASP A 326 34.34 -16.94 13.00
CA ASP A 326 34.53 -15.58 12.50
C ASP A 326 33.91 -14.53 13.46
N PRO A 327 34.69 -13.56 13.97
CA PRO A 327 34.19 -12.56 14.91
C PRO A 327 33.04 -11.70 14.35
N LEU A 328 32.91 -11.61 13.02
CA LEU A 328 31.83 -10.88 12.36
C LEU A 328 30.45 -11.47 12.72
N VAL A 329 30.36 -12.76 13.03
CA VAL A 329 29.10 -13.41 13.41
C VAL A 329 28.54 -12.80 14.69
N ALA A 330 29.37 -12.69 15.72
CA ALA A 330 28.98 -12.13 17.01
C ALA A 330 28.71 -10.61 16.92
N ASP A 331 29.52 -9.88 16.15
CA ASP A 331 29.31 -8.45 15.89
C ASP A 331 27.99 -8.19 15.15
N SER A 332 27.71 -8.98 14.12
CA SER A 332 26.45 -8.91 13.36
C SER A 332 25.23 -9.21 14.22
N GLU A 333 25.33 -10.22 15.08
CA GLU A 333 24.26 -10.54 16.04
C GLU A 333 24.02 -9.38 17.02
N ALA A 334 25.09 -8.77 17.54
CA ALA A 334 24.99 -7.60 18.42
C ALA A 334 24.36 -6.41 17.70
N LYS A 335 24.74 -6.14 16.44
CA LYS A 335 24.14 -5.09 15.60
C LYS A 335 22.64 -5.33 15.40
N ARG A 336 22.24 -6.56 15.04
CA ARG A 336 20.81 -6.94 14.90
C ARG A 336 20.05 -6.72 16.21
N LYS A 337 20.58 -7.22 17.33
CA LYS A 337 19.98 -7.07 18.67
C LYS A 337 19.86 -5.62 19.11
N ARG A 338 20.78 -4.73 18.67
CA ARG A 338 20.73 -3.30 18.95
C ARG A 338 19.71 -2.56 18.08
N ARG A 339 19.63 -2.90 16.80
CA ARG A 339 18.86 -2.15 15.80
C ARG A 339 17.38 -2.52 15.77
N TYR A 340 17.05 -3.79 15.88
CA TYR A 340 15.69 -4.30 15.70
C TYR A 340 15.03 -4.61 17.05
N GLN A 341 15.05 -3.62 17.95
CA GLN A 341 14.45 -3.74 19.28
C GLN A 341 12.98 -3.31 19.27
N GLY A 342 12.15 -4.03 20.01
CA GLY A 342 10.76 -3.66 20.24
C GLY A 342 9.82 -3.91 19.07
N ALA A 343 8.69 -3.20 19.08
CA ALA A 343 7.69 -3.28 18.04
C ALA A 343 8.15 -2.55 16.76
N THR A 344 7.68 -3.03 15.61
CA THR A 344 7.99 -2.40 14.33
C THR A 344 7.52 -0.94 14.29
N PRO A 345 8.38 -0.02 13.84
CA PRO A 345 7.98 1.35 13.55
C PRO A 345 6.74 1.47 12.65
N ARG A 346 5.85 2.40 12.97
CA ARG A 346 4.55 2.57 12.30
C ARG A 346 4.68 2.88 10.79
N ASN A 347 5.71 3.62 10.38
CA ASN A 347 6.00 3.89 8.97
C ASN A 347 6.37 2.63 8.19
N ILE A 348 7.10 1.69 8.79
CA ILE A 348 7.40 0.39 8.18
C ILE A 348 6.14 -0.45 8.08
N SER A 349 5.31 -0.54 9.13
CA SER A 349 4.02 -1.23 9.05
C SER A 349 3.11 -0.65 7.97
N ARG A 350 3.09 0.69 7.82
CA ARG A 350 2.37 1.37 6.73
C ARG A 350 2.91 0.98 5.35
N HIS A 351 4.23 0.94 5.20
CA HIS A 351 4.88 0.52 3.95
C HIS A 351 4.52 -0.93 3.57
N ILE A 352 4.43 -1.84 4.56
CA ILE A 352 4.01 -3.23 4.34
C ILE A 352 2.61 -3.30 3.75
N LEU A 353 1.66 -2.62 4.42
CA LEU A 353 0.26 -2.55 3.98
C LEU A 353 0.13 -1.97 2.56
N LEU A 354 0.84 -0.87 2.30
CA LEU A 354 0.82 -0.21 0.99
C LEU A 354 1.49 -1.03 -0.11
N SER A 355 2.56 -1.78 0.20
CA SER A 355 3.30 -2.59 -0.78
C SER A 355 2.50 -3.78 -1.29
N ASN A 356 1.50 -4.24 -0.54
CA ASN A 356 0.67 -5.40 -0.86
C ASN A 356 1.46 -6.68 -1.17
N ILE A 357 2.62 -6.86 -0.52
CA ILE A 357 3.43 -8.08 -0.62
C ILE A 357 2.82 -9.10 0.35
N LYS A 358 2.29 -10.19 -0.20
CA LYS A 358 1.53 -11.21 0.55
C LYS A 358 2.31 -11.72 1.77
N GLU A 359 3.56 -12.09 1.58
CA GLU A 359 4.42 -12.65 2.64
C GLU A 359 4.71 -11.64 3.75
N ALA A 360 4.87 -10.35 3.40
CA ALA A 360 5.11 -9.30 4.37
C ALA A 360 3.84 -8.97 5.17
N ASN A 361 2.67 -8.96 4.54
CA ASN A 361 1.40 -8.73 5.23
C ASN A 361 1.12 -9.78 6.31
N LEU A 362 1.50 -11.04 6.08
CA LEU A 362 1.35 -12.12 7.07
C LEU A 362 2.21 -11.93 8.33
N THR A 363 3.24 -11.09 8.25
CA THR A 363 4.15 -10.83 9.38
C THR A 363 3.73 -9.65 10.26
N LEU A 364 2.63 -8.97 9.94
CA LEU A 364 2.12 -7.87 10.74
C LEU A 364 1.57 -8.37 12.10
N PRO A 365 1.68 -7.58 13.19
CA PRO A 365 1.07 -7.90 14.47
C PRO A 365 -0.45 -8.09 14.33
N GLN A 366 -1.02 -9.05 15.06
CA GLN A 366 -2.45 -9.40 14.99
C GLN A 366 -3.37 -8.20 15.26
N ASP A 367 -2.98 -7.29 16.15
CA ASP A 367 -3.77 -6.07 16.45
C ASP A 367 -3.88 -5.15 15.23
N LEU A 368 -2.80 -5.01 14.47
CA LEU A 368 -2.78 -4.21 13.24
C LEU A 368 -3.42 -4.94 12.08
N ALA A 369 -3.32 -6.27 12.07
CA ALA A 369 -4.10 -7.07 11.14
C ALA A 369 -5.58 -6.73 11.38
N ASN A 370 -6.13 -6.95 12.57
CA ASN A 370 -7.58 -6.96 12.80
C ASN A 370 -8.26 -5.57 12.75
N ALA A 371 -7.49 -4.49 12.65
CA ALA A 371 -8.02 -3.13 12.56
C ALA A 371 -8.52 -2.82 11.13
N PRO A 372 -9.65 -2.08 10.98
CA PRO A 372 -10.05 -1.59 9.67
C PRO A 372 -9.03 -0.57 9.18
N ILE A 373 -8.25 -0.95 8.17
CA ILE A 373 -7.27 -0.09 7.53
C ILE A 373 -7.85 0.43 6.23
N PHE A 374 -7.96 1.75 6.12
CA PHE A 374 -8.42 2.42 4.92
C PHE A 374 -7.25 2.80 4.02
N GLY A 375 -7.48 2.71 2.71
CA GLY A 375 -6.50 3.03 1.67
C GLY A 375 -6.17 4.52 1.58
N PHE A 376 -7.12 5.39 1.96
CA PHE A 376 -6.94 6.84 1.94
C PHE A 376 -6.10 7.39 3.10
N ASP A 377 -5.99 6.66 4.22
CA ASP A 377 -5.17 7.07 5.38
C ASP A 377 -4.68 5.85 6.19
N PRO A 378 -3.76 5.05 5.63
CA PRO A 378 -3.29 3.83 6.29
C PRO A 378 -2.37 4.18 7.46
N LEU A 379 -2.76 3.76 8.66
CA LEU A 379 -2.03 3.95 9.92
C LEU A 379 -1.56 5.42 10.10
N PRO A 380 -2.45 6.41 10.29
CA PRO A 380 -2.07 7.82 10.41
C PRO A 380 -1.05 8.06 11.54
N PRO A 381 -0.12 9.02 11.42
CA PRO A 381 0.78 9.41 12.52
C PRO A 381 0.02 9.74 13.81
N VAL A 382 0.65 9.47 14.96
CA VAL A 382 0.04 9.71 16.28
C VAL A 382 -0.02 11.20 16.59
N ASP A 383 0.97 11.95 16.12
CA ASP A 383 1.13 13.40 16.23
C ASP A 383 0.48 14.13 15.04
N ASN A 384 -0.77 13.78 14.75
CA ASN A 384 -1.54 14.33 13.63
C ASN A 384 -1.79 15.84 13.80
N ILE A 385 -1.56 16.63 12.73
CA ILE A 385 -1.85 18.07 12.69
C ILE A 385 -3.14 18.27 11.90
N VAL A 386 -4.27 18.35 12.61
CA VAL A 386 -5.61 18.43 12.01
C VAL A 386 -5.99 19.89 11.74
N SER A 387 -6.25 20.24 10.47
CA SER A 387 -6.62 21.62 10.10
C SER A 387 -8.12 21.89 10.23
N TYR A 388 -8.97 20.85 10.17
CA TYR A 388 -10.41 20.95 10.39
C TYR A 388 -10.97 19.64 10.94
N THR A 389 -11.99 19.75 11.80
CA THR A 389 -12.64 18.60 12.44
C THR A 389 -14.05 18.42 11.90
N ARG A 390 -14.43 17.15 11.74
CA ARG A 390 -15.80 16.76 11.37
C ARG A 390 -16.78 17.19 12.46
N PRO A 391 -17.90 17.86 12.10
CA PRO A 391 -18.96 18.14 13.07
C PRO A 391 -19.50 16.84 13.67
N PRO A 392 -19.88 16.83 14.97
CA PRO A 392 -20.50 15.67 15.58
C PRO A 392 -21.80 15.31 14.83
N ARG A 393 -22.03 14.01 14.60
CA ARG A 393 -23.31 13.55 14.05
C ARG A 393 -24.41 13.89 15.07
N TRP A 394 -25.39 14.68 14.67
CA TRP A 394 -26.63 14.81 15.42
C TRP A 394 -27.39 13.49 15.27
N GLU A 395 -27.46 12.71 16.34
CA GLU A 395 -28.36 11.56 16.43
C GLU A 395 -29.81 12.07 16.40
N SER A 396 -30.37 12.24 15.22
CA SER A 396 -31.83 12.31 15.06
C SER A 396 -32.41 10.98 15.52
N GLY A 397 -33.14 11.00 16.63
CA GLY A 397 -33.76 9.83 17.23
C GLY A 397 -34.65 9.02 16.28
N MET A 398 -34.56 7.70 16.45
CA MET A 398 -35.60 6.68 16.32
C MET A 398 -36.60 6.79 15.14
N GLY A 399 -36.43 5.94 14.14
CA GLY A 399 -37.47 5.65 13.16
C GLY A 399 -36.96 4.87 11.95
N GLN A 400 -37.04 3.54 12.03
CA GLN A 400 -37.10 2.56 10.93
C GLN A 400 -36.51 2.99 9.56
N SER A 401 -35.35 2.45 9.20
CA SER A 401 -34.83 2.55 7.83
C SER A 401 -34.49 1.17 7.24
N PRO A 402 -34.89 0.86 5.99
CA PRO A 402 -34.91 -0.48 5.40
C PRO A 402 -33.54 -0.95 4.85
N TYR A 403 -32.47 -0.86 5.66
CA TYR A 403 -31.09 -1.15 5.21
C TYR A 403 -30.56 -2.54 5.61
N LEU A 404 -31.43 -3.56 5.75
CA LEU A 404 -30.98 -4.91 6.14
C LEU A 404 -30.05 -5.56 5.09
N TRP A 405 -30.16 -5.20 3.81
CA TRP A 405 -29.36 -5.80 2.74
C TRP A 405 -27.92 -5.25 2.69
N GLY A 406 -27.72 -3.96 3.03
CA GLY A 406 -26.39 -3.34 3.08
C GLY A 406 -25.49 -3.89 4.19
N HIS A 407 -26.08 -4.40 5.28
CA HIS A 407 -25.35 -5.01 6.39
C HIS A 407 -24.69 -6.35 6.03
N MET A 408 -25.24 -7.12 5.10
CA MET A 408 -24.66 -8.40 4.66
C MET A 408 -23.49 -8.20 3.69
N VAL A 409 -23.61 -7.26 2.76
CA VAL A 409 -22.53 -6.88 1.83
C VAL A 409 -21.39 -6.17 2.58
N SER A 410 -21.72 -5.32 3.57
CA SER A 410 -20.75 -4.68 4.47
C SER A 410 -20.01 -5.69 5.36
N ALA A 411 -20.71 -6.67 5.94
CA ALA A 411 -20.06 -7.78 6.67
C ALA A 411 -19.18 -8.64 5.77
N PHE A 412 -19.56 -8.78 4.50
CA PHE A 412 -18.81 -9.50 3.49
C PHE A 412 -17.51 -8.77 3.08
N PHE A 413 -17.54 -7.49 2.73
CA PHE A 413 -16.31 -6.72 2.44
C PHE A 413 -15.38 -6.62 3.65
N ARG A 414 -15.94 -6.62 4.87
CA ARG A 414 -15.14 -6.77 6.09
C ARG A 414 -14.44 -8.13 6.17
N SER A 415 -15.06 -9.21 5.70
CA SER A 415 -14.45 -10.54 5.63
C SER A 415 -13.32 -10.69 4.60
N LEU A 416 -13.23 -9.77 3.63
CA LEU A 416 -12.16 -9.73 2.63
C LEU A 416 -10.88 -9.04 3.11
N LEU A 417 -10.93 -8.36 4.27
CA LEU A 417 -9.73 -7.86 4.91
C LEU A 417 -8.91 -9.06 5.41
N PRO A 418 -7.58 -9.10 5.24
CA PRO A 418 -6.71 -10.24 5.61
C PRO A 418 -6.71 -10.70 7.08
N SER A 419 -7.63 -10.19 7.88
CA SER A 419 -7.53 -10.07 9.33
C SER A 419 -8.86 -9.96 10.06
N PHE A 420 -9.98 -10.22 9.40
CA PHE A 420 -11.27 -10.09 10.07
C PHE A 420 -11.66 -11.34 10.86
N ASN A 421 -11.99 -11.15 12.14
CA ASN A 421 -12.81 -12.06 12.95
C ASN A 421 -14.09 -11.32 13.36
N LEU A 422 -15.25 -11.99 13.31
CA LEU A 422 -16.54 -11.38 13.68
C LEU A 422 -16.50 -10.83 15.12
N PRO A 423 -16.91 -9.56 15.34
CA PRO A 423 -17.25 -9.09 16.67
C PRO A 423 -18.40 -9.94 17.25
N ARG A 424 -18.26 -10.36 18.51
CA ARG A 424 -19.27 -11.17 19.23
C ARG A 424 -20.65 -10.51 19.31
N GLU A 425 -20.77 -9.22 19.01
CA GLU A 425 -22.03 -8.46 19.05
C GLU A 425 -22.97 -8.74 17.87
N VAL A 426 -22.53 -9.44 16.82
CA VAL A 426 -23.36 -9.76 15.64
C VAL A 426 -24.13 -11.09 15.79
N VAL A 427 -23.80 -11.89 16.82
CA VAL A 427 -24.61 -13.06 17.18
C VAL A 427 -25.35 -12.68 18.46
N GLY A 428 -26.66 -12.45 18.35
CA GLY A 428 -27.56 -12.14 19.47
C GLY A 428 -27.73 -13.32 20.45
N ILE A 429 -26.63 -13.84 21.00
CA ILE A 429 -26.62 -14.72 22.15
C ILE A 429 -26.04 -13.90 23.30
N ALA A 430 -26.92 -13.26 24.06
CA ALA A 430 -26.58 -12.74 25.36
C ALA A 430 -26.21 -13.95 26.24
N VAL A 431 -24.92 -14.13 26.52
CA VAL A 431 -24.48 -14.92 27.67
C VAL A 431 -24.18 -13.90 28.76
N ASP A 432 -25.06 -13.87 29.75
CA ASP A 432 -24.95 -12.99 30.92
C ASP A 432 -23.73 -13.43 31.75
N ASP A 433 -22.66 -12.62 31.70
CA ASP A 433 -21.37 -12.90 32.34
C ASP A 433 -21.37 -12.40 33.80
N ARG A 434 -22.38 -12.83 34.56
CA ARG A 434 -22.50 -12.60 36.00
C ARG A 434 -22.93 -13.88 36.68
N LEU A 435 -21.94 -14.66 37.14
CA LEU A 435 -21.91 -15.38 38.41
C LEU A 435 -20.65 -16.26 38.45
N VAL A 436 -19.56 -15.72 39.00
CA VAL A 436 -18.52 -16.56 39.63
C VAL A 436 -18.86 -16.62 41.11
N PRO A 437 -19.16 -17.81 41.63
CA PRO A 437 -18.44 -18.29 42.81
C PRO A 437 -17.99 -19.75 42.55
N GLY A 438 -16.73 -20.13 42.77
CA GLY A 438 -16.16 -20.25 44.12
C GLY A 438 -16.55 -21.62 44.69
N ASN A 439 -15.61 -22.58 44.65
CA ASN A 439 -15.73 -23.93 45.22
C ASN A 439 -16.33 -23.93 46.64
N ASP A 440 -17.33 -24.77 46.90
CA ASP A 440 -17.37 -25.61 48.11
C ASP A 440 -18.45 -26.72 48.00
N ASP A 441 -18.17 -27.83 48.66
CA ASP A 441 -18.94 -29.07 48.74
C ASP A 441 -20.28 -28.95 49.50
N GLY A 442 -21.26 -29.82 49.19
CA GLY A 442 -22.32 -30.21 50.14
C GLY A 442 -23.74 -30.36 49.60
N ASP A 443 -24.15 -31.62 49.39
CA ASP A 443 -25.44 -32.25 49.73
C ASP A 443 -26.70 -31.39 50.02
N LEU A 444 -27.80 -31.65 49.27
CA LEU A 444 -29.18 -32.00 49.74
C LEU A 444 -30.32 -31.54 48.80
N GLN A 445 -31.01 -32.55 48.23
CA GLN A 445 -32.48 -32.81 48.19
C GLN A 445 -33.52 -31.80 47.63
N HIS A 446 -34.40 -32.38 46.78
CA HIS A 446 -35.84 -32.08 46.51
C HIS A 446 -36.18 -30.68 45.94
N GLU A 447 -37.13 -30.46 45.01
CA GLU A 447 -38.35 -31.18 44.66
C GLU A 447 -38.83 -30.83 43.22
N ASP A 448 -39.71 -31.69 42.70
CA ASP A 448 -40.35 -31.71 41.38
C ASP A 448 -41.13 -30.44 40.95
N ILE A 449 -41.40 -30.30 39.64
CA ILE A 449 -42.75 -30.34 39.02
C ILE A 449 -42.62 -30.26 37.47
N GLY A 450 -42.92 -31.39 36.81
CA GLY A 450 -44.02 -31.48 35.84
C GLY A 450 -43.85 -31.00 34.38
N GLY A 451 -43.29 -31.87 33.53
CA GLY A 451 -43.98 -32.50 32.38
C GLY A 451 -44.40 -31.68 31.14
N ALA A 452 -43.83 -32.01 29.96
CA ALA A 452 -44.41 -32.95 28.98
C ALA A 452 -43.84 -32.77 27.54
N ALA A 453 -43.26 -33.87 27.03
CA ALA A 453 -43.11 -34.37 25.64
C ALA A 453 -42.82 -33.36 24.49
N GLY A 454 -41.81 -33.50 23.62
CA GLY A 454 -41.01 -34.66 23.20
C GLY A 454 -40.94 -34.63 21.67
N ILE A 455 -39.73 -34.72 21.09
CA ILE A 455 -39.34 -35.43 19.84
C ILE A 455 -37.81 -35.33 19.76
N ALA A 456 -37.19 -36.50 19.62
CA ALA A 456 -35.74 -36.71 19.51
C ALA A 456 -35.27 -36.77 18.04
N ASN A 457 -33.95 -36.68 17.88
CA ASN A 457 -33.11 -36.97 16.70
C ASN A 457 -33.14 -35.93 15.55
N ASP A 458 -32.03 -35.58 14.90
CA ASP A 458 -30.69 -36.20 14.82
C ASP A 458 -29.63 -35.11 14.55
N GLY A 459 -28.45 -35.27 15.17
CA GLY A 459 -27.27 -34.47 14.88
C GLY A 459 -26.48 -35.06 13.71
N ALA A 460 -26.21 -34.23 12.70
CA ALA A 460 -25.11 -34.43 11.77
C ALA A 460 -24.36 -33.09 11.61
N PRO A 461 -23.02 -33.07 11.63
CA PRO A 461 -22.25 -31.83 11.49
C PRO A 461 -22.38 -31.33 10.05
N HIS A 462 -22.79 -30.07 9.90
CA HIS A 462 -22.86 -29.36 8.63
C HIS A 462 -21.47 -29.34 7.98
N VAL A 463 -21.25 -30.22 7.01
CA VAL A 463 -20.13 -30.09 6.06
C VAL A 463 -20.46 -28.89 5.19
N VAL A 464 -19.66 -27.83 5.28
CA VAL A 464 -19.81 -26.66 4.41
C VAL A 464 -19.52 -27.12 2.99
N ASP A 465 -20.54 -27.17 2.14
CA ASP A 465 -20.44 -27.66 0.77
C ASP A 465 -19.53 -26.72 -0.04
N ALA A 466 -18.47 -27.27 -0.64
CA ALA A 466 -17.56 -26.51 -1.50
C ALA A 466 -18.28 -25.90 -2.71
N GLY A 467 -19.44 -26.44 -3.09
CA GLY A 467 -20.33 -25.89 -4.10
C GLY A 467 -20.94 -24.53 -3.71
N ASP A 468 -21.33 -24.37 -2.44
CA ASP A 468 -21.92 -23.13 -1.92
C ASP A 468 -20.87 -22.02 -1.79
N LEU A 469 -19.65 -22.37 -1.39
CA LEU A 469 -18.53 -21.43 -1.36
C LEU A 469 -18.18 -20.93 -2.77
N ARG A 470 -18.12 -21.83 -3.75
CA ARG A 470 -17.82 -21.46 -5.14
C ARG A 470 -18.89 -20.55 -5.73
N ARG A 471 -20.18 -20.83 -5.43
CA ARG A 471 -21.32 -20.00 -5.85
C ARG A 471 -21.31 -18.62 -5.20
N SER A 472 -20.96 -18.55 -3.91
CA SER A 472 -20.79 -17.30 -3.17
C SER A 472 -19.68 -16.44 -3.76
N VAL A 473 -18.53 -17.04 -4.12
CA VAL A 473 -17.41 -16.34 -4.77
C VAL A 473 -17.78 -15.85 -6.17
N THR A 474 -18.51 -16.64 -6.97
CA THR A 474 -18.96 -16.18 -8.30
C THR A 474 -19.98 -15.05 -8.21
N SER A 475 -20.95 -15.13 -7.29
CA SER A 475 -21.93 -14.06 -7.07
C SER A 475 -21.26 -12.78 -6.59
N LEU A 476 -20.19 -12.90 -5.81
CA LEU A 476 -19.39 -11.77 -5.39
C LEU A 476 -18.69 -11.08 -6.56
N LEU A 477 -17.99 -11.86 -7.40
CA LEU A 477 -17.26 -11.30 -8.54
C LEU A 477 -18.23 -10.61 -9.50
N GLU A 478 -19.45 -11.12 -9.63
CA GLU A 478 -20.53 -10.50 -10.40
C GLU A 478 -20.99 -9.18 -9.76
N ALA A 479 -21.24 -9.15 -8.45
CA ALA A 479 -21.58 -7.91 -7.74
C ALA A 479 -20.47 -6.84 -7.82
N MET A 480 -19.20 -7.26 -7.74
CA MET A 480 -18.06 -6.35 -7.92
C MET A 480 -17.97 -5.83 -9.35
N ARG A 481 -18.24 -6.69 -10.34
CA ARG A 481 -18.27 -6.27 -11.74
C ARG A 481 -19.40 -5.29 -12.02
N ASP A 482 -20.59 -5.51 -11.45
CA ASP A 482 -21.73 -4.60 -11.57
C ASP A 482 -21.45 -3.25 -10.91
N LEU A 483 -20.82 -3.24 -9.73
CA LEU A 483 -20.35 -2.03 -9.07
C LEU A 483 -19.39 -1.23 -9.96
N LEU A 484 -18.41 -1.89 -10.56
CA LEU A 484 -17.42 -1.25 -11.44
C LEU A 484 -18.07 -0.65 -12.70
N ASN A 485 -19.12 -1.29 -13.21
CA ASN A 485 -19.89 -0.78 -14.35
C ASN A 485 -20.74 0.47 -14.00
N ASN A 486 -21.02 0.72 -12.72
CA ASN A 486 -21.86 1.85 -12.29
C ASN A 486 -21.12 3.19 -12.16
N ILE A 487 -19.80 3.19 -12.34
CA ILE A 487 -18.99 4.41 -12.34
C ILE A 487 -19.09 5.10 -13.69
N HIS A 488 -19.46 6.38 -13.66
CA HIS A 488 -19.54 7.23 -14.84
C HIS A 488 -18.60 8.42 -14.64
N LEU A 489 -17.33 8.28 -15.08
CA LEU A 489 -16.38 9.40 -15.00
C LEU A 489 -16.49 10.26 -16.26
N PRO A 490 -16.39 11.60 -16.18
CA PRO A 490 -16.67 12.51 -17.30
C PRO A 490 -15.79 12.38 -18.56
N SER A 491 -14.85 11.44 -18.63
CA SER A 491 -13.97 11.23 -19.79
C SER A 491 -14.28 9.98 -20.60
N ASP A 492 -15.32 9.22 -20.27
CA ASP A 492 -15.70 8.00 -21.00
C ASP A 492 -16.47 8.29 -22.30
N ALA A 493 -16.55 9.56 -22.73
CA ALA A 493 -17.07 9.92 -24.04
C ALA A 493 -16.05 9.51 -25.12
N PRO A 494 -16.42 8.63 -26.09
CA PRO A 494 -15.57 8.33 -27.22
C PRO A 494 -15.27 9.63 -27.98
N ASN A 495 -14.04 9.74 -28.44
CA ASN A 495 -13.59 10.82 -29.30
C ASN A 495 -14.43 10.78 -30.59
N ASP A 496 -15.37 11.72 -30.78
CA ASP A 496 -16.00 12.01 -32.10
C ASP A 496 -14.97 12.69 -33.02
N GLY A 497 -13.80 12.05 -33.18
CA GLY A 497 -12.67 12.51 -33.97
C GLY A 497 -12.29 11.57 -35.11
N ASP A 498 -12.86 10.36 -35.15
CA ASP A 498 -12.68 9.40 -36.24
C ASP A 498 -13.95 9.29 -37.09
N MET A 499 -14.55 10.44 -37.45
CA MET A 499 -15.31 10.49 -38.69
C MET A 499 -14.29 10.83 -39.78
N ASP A 500 -13.79 9.78 -40.45
CA ASP A 500 -13.09 9.91 -41.72
C ASP A 500 -13.93 10.81 -42.63
N SER A 501 -13.41 12.01 -42.89
CA SER A 501 -13.87 12.83 -44.00
C SER A 501 -13.39 12.14 -45.28
N ASP A 502 -14.18 11.21 -45.78
CA ASP A 502 -14.09 10.77 -47.17
C ASP A 502 -14.58 11.92 -48.07
N ASP A 503 -13.70 12.89 -48.29
CA ASP A 503 -13.74 13.76 -49.46
C ASP A 503 -13.23 12.93 -50.66
N GLU A 504 -14.11 12.15 -51.28
CA GLU A 504 -13.90 11.70 -52.66
C GLU A 504 -14.38 12.78 -53.63
N HIS A 505 -13.44 13.58 -54.11
CA HIS A 505 -13.53 14.31 -55.37
C HIS A 505 -12.75 13.54 -56.45
N GLU A 506 -13.47 13.03 -57.45
CA GLU A 506 -13.09 12.67 -58.85
C GLU A 506 -14.22 11.72 -59.32
N ASP A 507 -15.10 11.98 -60.30
CA ASP A 507 -15.11 12.81 -61.52
C ASP A 507 -16.48 13.45 -61.79
#